data_AF-A0A932PCZ1-F1
#
_entry.id   AF-A0A932PCZ1-F1
#
_cell.length_a   1.000
_cell.length_b   1.000
_cell.length_c   1.000
_cell.angle_alpha   90.00
_cell.angle_beta   90.00
_cell.angle_gamma   90.00
#
_symmetry.space_group_name_H-M   'P 1'
#
loop_
_entity.id
_entity.type
_entity.pdbx_description
1 polymer ?
#
loop_
_entity_poly.entity_id
_entity_poly.type
_entity_poly.pdbx_seq_one_letter_code
_entity_poly.pdbx_strand_id
1 'polypeptide(L)'
;MTLGRLLRGLCVLFLAVMFMVAGCTVTAAWFVWRGLSRMQIVVEPAAVKEAMNYWVTETLQKGDRESKIQVIEYLGQAGPAVKDFVPLLTGLIEDDDEDAAVRAAAENALKKIDQHQEL
;
A
#
# COMPACT_ATOMS: atom_id res chain seq x y z
N MET A 1 4.58 -23.67 63.88
CA MET A 1 4.61 -22.29 63.32
C MET A 1 5.60 -22.08 62.15
N THR A 2 6.27 -23.12 61.65
CA THR A 2 7.34 -23.02 60.62
C THR A 2 6.92 -23.55 59.24
N LEU A 3 6.00 -24.52 59.17
CA LEU A 3 5.59 -25.17 57.92
C LEU A 3 4.87 -24.22 56.93
N GLY A 4 4.00 -23.33 57.43
CA GLY A 4 3.29 -22.36 56.60
C GLY A 4 4.17 -21.24 56.02
N ARG A 5 5.33 -20.94 56.65
CA ARG A 5 6.31 -19.99 56.12
C ARG A 5 7.14 -20.60 54.99
N LEU A 6 7.49 -21.88 55.11
CA LEU A 6 8.20 -22.64 54.07
C LEU A 6 7.34 -22.84 52.82
N LEU A 7 6.05 -23.19 52.98
CA LEU A 7 5.13 -23.34 51.85
C LEU A 7 4.95 -22.01 51.08
N ARG A 8 4.81 -20.90 51.81
CA ARG A 8 4.68 -19.56 51.21
C ARG A 8 5.94 -19.15 50.46
N GLY A 9 7.13 -19.42 51.03
CA GLY A 9 8.41 -19.16 50.35
C GLY A 9 8.55 -19.95 49.06
N LEU A 10 8.17 -21.23 49.07
CA LEU A 10 8.25 -22.10 47.90
C LEU A 10 7.26 -21.70 46.80
N CYS A 11 6.04 -21.29 47.15
CA CYS A 11 5.08 -20.72 46.20
C CYS A 11 5.54 -19.41 45.58
N VAL A 12 6.12 -18.49 46.36
CA VAL A 12 6.64 -17.21 45.85
C VAL A 12 7.80 -17.45 44.87
N LEU A 13 8.67 -18.40 45.17
CA LEU A 13 9.79 -18.76 44.31
C LEU A 13 9.31 -19.40 43.00
N PHE A 14 8.29 -20.27 43.07
CA PHE A 14 7.68 -20.88 41.90
C PHE A 14 6.99 -19.85 40.99
N LEU A 15 6.21 -18.93 41.57
CA LEU A 15 5.57 -17.85 40.83
C LEU A 15 6.61 -16.93 40.19
N ALA A 16 7.69 -16.59 40.89
CA ALA A 16 8.78 -15.77 40.34
C ALA A 16 9.46 -16.45 39.14
N VAL A 17 9.70 -17.77 39.20
CA VAL A 17 10.26 -18.53 38.08
C VAL A 17 9.29 -18.56 36.90
N MET A 18 7.98 -18.74 37.14
CA MET A 18 6.99 -18.72 36.07
C MET A 18 6.91 -17.36 35.36
N PHE A 19 6.96 -16.25 36.11
CA PHE A 19 6.99 -14.91 35.51
C PHE A 19 8.28 -14.66 34.71
N MET A 20 9.42 -15.15 35.17
CA MET A 20 10.70 -15.02 34.46
C MET A 20 10.71 -15.80 33.14
N VAL A 21 10.19 -17.02 33.13
CA VAL A 21 10.07 -17.86 31.93
C VAL A 21 9.06 -17.26 30.95
N ALA A 22 7.89 -16.83 31.43
CA ALA A 22 6.88 -16.19 30.60
C ALA A 22 7.41 -14.90 29.94
N GLY A 23 8.10 -14.05 30.70
CA GLY A 23 8.72 -12.83 30.17
C GLY A 23 9.75 -13.11 29.06
N CYS A 24 10.59 -14.14 29.24
CA CYS A 24 11.59 -14.55 28.25
C CYS A 24 10.96 -15.01 26.93
N THR A 25 9.87 -15.79 27.00
CA THR A 25 9.15 -16.26 25.80
C THR A 25 8.47 -15.13 25.03
N VAL A 26 7.91 -14.14 25.73
CA VAL A 26 7.28 -12.96 25.10
C VAL A 26 8.35 -12.09 24.43
N THR A 27 9.51 -11.89 25.06
CA THR A 27 10.61 -11.14 24.44
C THR A 27 11.20 -11.85 23.23
N ALA A 28 11.34 -13.18 23.28
CA ALA A 28 11.81 -13.97 22.15
C ALA A 28 10.79 -13.95 21.01
N ALA A 29 9.49 -14.09 21.30
CA ALA A 29 8.43 -13.99 20.31
C ALA A 29 8.38 -12.59 19.69
N TRP A 30 8.51 -11.52 20.47
CA TRP A 30 8.57 -10.14 19.96
C TRP A 30 9.82 -9.90 19.11
N PHE A 31 10.98 -10.45 19.49
CA PHE A 31 12.24 -10.29 18.76
C PHE A 31 12.26 -11.11 17.47
N VAL A 32 11.71 -12.32 17.50
CA VAL A 32 11.51 -13.18 16.33
C VAL A 32 10.47 -12.56 15.40
N TRP A 33 9.32 -12.10 15.90
CA TRP A 33 8.32 -11.38 15.10
C TRP A 33 8.94 -10.14 14.45
N ARG A 34 9.65 -9.32 15.24
CA ARG A 34 10.36 -8.12 14.78
C ARG A 34 11.46 -8.43 13.76
N GLY A 35 12.16 -9.55 13.92
CA GLY A 35 13.19 -10.05 13.01
C GLY A 35 12.62 -10.61 11.71
N LEU A 36 11.53 -11.39 11.78
CA LEU A 36 10.83 -11.95 10.62
C LEU A 36 10.14 -10.84 9.81
N SER A 37 9.59 -9.82 10.47
CA SER A 37 9.03 -8.63 9.81
C SER A 37 10.09 -7.74 9.13
N ARG A 38 11.38 -7.89 9.45
CA ARG A 38 12.47 -7.22 8.70
C ARG A 38 12.77 -7.89 7.35
N MET A 39 12.25 -9.09 7.11
CA MET A 39 12.29 -9.77 5.82
C MET A 39 11.06 -9.46 4.94
N GLN A 40 10.24 -8.46 5.29
CA GLN A 40 9.33 -7.92 4.30
C GLN A 40 10.17 -7.16 3.28
N ILE A 41 10.08 -7.59 2.02
CA ILE A 41 10.39 -6.79 0.86
C ILE A 41 9.65 -5.47 1.06
N VAL A 42 10.37 -4.44 1.53
CA VAL A 42 9.90 -3.07 1.51
C VAL A 42 9.94 -2.69 0.05
N VAL A 43 8.89 -3.05 -0.69
CA VAL A 43 8.63 -2.37 -1.94
C VAL A 43 8.34 -0.94 -1.49
N GLU A 44 9.34 -0.05 -1.61
CA GLU A 44 9.09 1.35 -1.33
C GLU A 44 7.88 1.76 -2.16
N PRO A 45 6.80 2.26 -1.55
CA PRO A 45 5.62 2.68 -2.30
C PRO A 45 5.99 3.76 -3.33
N ALA A 46 7.10 4.48 -3.10
CA ALA A 46 7.73 5.39 -4.04
C ALA A 46 8.23 4.68 -5.32
N ALA A 47 8.93 3.54 -5.21
CA ALA A 47 9.46 2.82 -6.37
C ALA A 47 8.33 2.26 -7.27
N VAL A 48 7.22 1.80 -6.67
CA VAL A 48 6.04 1.38 -7.44
C VAL A 48 5.38 2.57 -8.13
N LYS A 49 5.29 3.71 -7.45
CA LYS A 49 4.70 4.93 -8.01
C LYS A 49 5.53 5.49 -9.17
N GLU A 50 6.86 5.46 -9.06
CA GLU A 50 7.75 5.90 -10.14
C GLU A 50 7.68 4.97 -11.35
N ALA A 51 7.75 3.66 -11.12
CA ALA A 51 7.52 2.69 -12.18
C ALA A 51 6.13 2.88 -12.82
N MET A 52 5.13 3.23 -12.00
CA MET A 52 3.78 3.49 -12.46
C MET A 52 3.69 4.68 -13.39
N ASN A 53 4.23 5.80 -12.96
CA ASN A 53 4.29 7.01 -13.77
C ASN A 53 4.98 6.73 -15.10
N TYR A 54 6.12 6.03 -15.08
CA TYR A 54 6.87 5.71 -16.29
C TYR A 54 6.03 4.95 -17.32
N TRP A 55 5.41 3.83 -16.94
CA TRP A 55 4.64 3.05 -17.91
C TRP A 55 3.40 3.79 -18.42
N VAL A 56 2.72 4.57 -17.56
CA VAL A 56 1.56 5.37 -17.98
C VAL A 56 1.96 6.39 -19.05
N THR A 57 3.01 7.18 -18.83
CA THR A 57 3.46 8.16 -19.83
C THR A 57 3.96 7.51 -21.11
N GLU A 58 4.71 6.41 -20.99
CA GLU A 58 5.26 5.71 -22.16
C GLU A 58 4.13 5.12 -23.03
N THR A 59 3.13 4.48 -22.42
CA THR A 59 1.98 3.93 -23.15
C THR A 59 1.12 5.03 -23.76
N LEU A 60 0.92 6.16 -23.07
CA LEU A 60 0.14 7.27 -23.63
C LEU A 60 0.85 7.97 -24.81
N GLN A 61 2.18 7.95 -24.85
CA GLN A 61 2.94 8.54 -25.96
C GLN A 61 3.10 7.59 -27.15
N LYS A 62 3.47 6.32 -26.90
CA LYS A 62 3.88 5.38 -27.95
C LYS A 62 2.92 4.22 -28.16
N GLY A 63 1.95 4.05 -27.27
CA GLY A 63 0.95 2.99 -27.36
C GLY A 63 0.01 3.21 -28.54
N ASP A 64 -0.53 2.10 -29.04
CA ASP A 64 -1.65 2.14 -29.96
C ASP A 64 -2.92 2.65 -29.28
N ARG A 65 -3.94 2.97 -30.08
CA ARG A 65 -5.22 3.52 -29.61
C ARG A 65 -5.83 2.68 -28.47
N GLU A 66 -5.79 1.35 -28.58
CA GLU A 66 -6.42 0.46 -27.60
C GLU A 66 -5.64 0.45 -26.29
N SER A 67 -4.32 0.36 -26.37
CA SER A 67 -3.43 0.49 -25.21
C SER A 67 -3.63 1.81 -24.49
N LYS A 68 -3.73 2.94 -25.22
CA LYS A 68 -3.99 4.27 -24.62
C LYS A 68 -5.32 4.27 -23.85
N ILE A 69 -6.39 3.77 -24.47
CA ILE A 69 -7.73 3.71 -23.85
C ILE A 69 -7.71 2.85 -22.59
N GLN A 70 -7.09 1.66 -22.63
CA GLN A 70 -7.01 0.77 -21.46
C GLN A 70 -6.32 1.44 -20.27
N VAL A 71 -5.21 2.14 -20.53
CA VAL A 71 -4.49 2.88 -19.48
C VAL A 71 -5.36 3.99 -18.91
N ILE A 72 -6.02 4.77 -19.77
CA ILE A 72 -6.90 5.87 -19.34
C ILE A 72 -8.08 5.34 -18.51
N GLU A 73 -8.71 4.25 -18.93
CA GLU A 73 -9.80 3.61 -18.20
C GLU A 73 -9.35 3.08 -16.84
N TYR A 74 -8.15 2.49 -16.78
CA TYR A 74 -7.55 2.03 -15.52
C TYR A 74 -7.32 3.19 -14.56
N LEU A 75 -6.80 4.33 -15.04
CA LEU A 75 -6.65 5.54 -14.23
C LEU A 75 -8.01 6.03 -13.70
N GLY A 76 -9.04 6.04 -14.54
CA GLY A 76 -10.40 6.37 -14.11
C GLY A 76 -10.94 5.45 -13.00
N GLN A 77 -10.62 4.15 -13.05
CA GLN A 77 -11.03 3.17 -12.04
C GLN A 77 -10.20 3.23 -10.75
N ALA A 78 -8.93 3.66 -10.84
CA ALA A 78 -8.06 3.82 -9.68
C ALA A 78 -8.50 4.98 -8.75
N GLY A 79 -9.27 5.94 -9.27
CA GLY A 79 -9.88 7.01 -8.49
C GLY A 79 -8.88 8.06 -7.99
N PRO A 80 -9.01 8.58 -6.76
CA PRO A 80 -8.26 9.75 -6.29
C PRO A 80 -6.76 9.48 -6.09
N ALA A 81 -6.36 8.20 -6.00
CA ALA A 81 -4.96 7.81 -5.85
C ALA A 81 -4.09 8.21 -7.06
N VAL A 82 -4.70 8.46 -8.21
CA VAL A 82 -4.03 8.82 -9.47
C VAL A 82 -4.27 10.28 -9.89
N LYS A 83 -4.63 11.15 -8.95
CA LYS A 83 -4.84 12.58 -9.19
C LYS A 83 -3.65 13.28 -9.87
N ASP A 84 -2.45 12.77 -9.64
CA ASP A 84 -1.22 13.30 -10.25
C ASP A 84 -1.24 13.26 -11.79
N PHE A 85 -2.11 12.44 -12.41
CA PHE A 85 -2.26 12.31 -13.86
C PHE A 85 -3.35 13.21 -14.46
N VAL A 86 -4.09 13.97 -13.66
CA VAL A 86 -5.10 14.93 -14.15
C VAL A 86 -4.57 15.88 -15.24
N PRO A 87 -3.40 16.54 -15.08
CA PRO A 87 -2.87 17.40 -16.13
C PRO A 87 -2.50 16.62 -17.40
N LEU A 88 -2.03 15.38 -17.28
CA LEU A 88 -1.71 14.53 -18.42
C LEU A 88 -2.98 14.16 -19.21
N LEU A 89 -4.04 13.75 -18.52
CA LEU A 89 -5.33 13.45 -19.15
C LEU A 89 -5.98 14.69 -19.77
N THR A 90 -5.80 15.86 -19.16
CA THR A 90 -6.28 17.13 -19.73
C THR A 90 -5.56 17.46 -21.03
N GLY A 91 -4.23 17.31 -21.06
CA GLY A 91 -3.44 17.52 -22.28
C GLY A 91 -3.86 16.59 -23.42
N LEU A 92 -4.24 15.33 -23.12
CA LEU A 92 -4.75 14.41 -24.14
C LEU A 92 -6.10 14.86 -24.72
N ILE A 93 -6.96 15.53 -23.94
CA ILE A 93 -8.26 16.04 -24.41
C ILE A 93 -8.06 17.25 -25.32
N GLU A 94 -7.09 18.10 -24.99
CA GLU A 94 -6.76 19.30 -25.76
C GLU A 94 -5.93 19.02 -27.02
N ASP A 95 -5.38 17.81 -27.16
CA ASP A 95 -4.61 17.39 -28.34
C ASP A 95 -5.55 17.04 -29.51
N ASP A 96 -5.61 17.95 -30.50
CA ASP A 96 -6.45 17.77 -31.69
C ASP A 96 -5.94 16.68 -32.65
N ASP A 97 -4.66 16.30 -32.58
CA ASP A 97 -4.07 15.23 -33.38
C ASP A 97 -4.33 13.84 -32.76
N GLU A 98 -4.83 13.79 -31.53
CA GLU A 98 -5.13 12.54 -30.81
C GLU A 98 -6.49 11.95 -31.24
N ASP A 99 -6.59 10.61 -31.16
CA ASP A 99 -7.80 9.88 -31.56
C ASP A 99 -9.02 10.31 -30.73
N ALA A 100 -10.16 10.54 -31.39
CA ALA A 100 -11.39 10.99 -30.73
C ALA A 100 -11.88 10.03 -29.63
N ALA A 101 -11.65 8.72 -29.76
CA ALA A 101 -11.98 7.74 -28.73
C ALA A 101 -11.05 7.85 -27.52
N VAL A 102 -9.76 8.18 -27.73
CA VAL A 102 -8.79 8.42 -26.65
C VAL A 102 -9.19 9.69 -25.87
N ARG A 103 -9.58 10.76 -26.56
CA ARG A 103 -10.09 11.99 -25.93
C ARG A 103 -11.34 11.74 -25.10
N ALA A 104 -12.32 11.04 -25.66
CA ALA A 104 -13.54 10.68 -24.94
C ALA A 104 -13.28 9.78 -23.71
N ALA A 105 -12.32 8.86 -23.81
CA ALA A 105 -11.88 8.06 -22.67
C ALA A 105 -11.27 8.93 -21.57
N ALA A 106 -10.42 9.90 -21.94
CA ALA A 106 -9.76 10.81 -21.00
C ALA A 106 -10.77 11.68 -20.24
N GLU A 107 -11.77 12.23 -20.93
CA GLU A 107 -12.87 12.97 -20.28
C GLU A 107 -13.64 12.10 -19.27
N ASN A 108 -13.94 10.86 -19.64
CA ASN A 108 -14.65 9.94 -18.76
C ASN A 108 -13.80 9.52 -17.55
N ALA A 109 -12.49 9.33 -17.73
CA ALA A 109 -11.57 9.03 -16.65
C ALA A 109 -11.50 10.20 -15.65
N LEU A 110 -11.38 11.45 -16.14
CA LEU A 110 -11.38 12.63 -15.29
C LEU A 110 -12.66 12.75 -14.45
N LYS A 111 -13.84 12.52 -15.05
CA LYS A 111 -15.12 12.51 -14.31
C LYS A 111 -15.14 11.46 -13.20
N LYS A 112 -14.62 10.25 -13.46
CA LYS A 112 -14.57 9.18 -12.45
C LYS A 112 -13.59 9.51 -11.31
N ILE A 113 -12.45 10.11 -11.63
CA ILE A 113 -11.46 10.52 -10.61
C ILE A 113 -12.06 11.58 -9.69
N ASP A 114 -12.77 12.56 -10.26
CA ASP A 114 -13.45 13.64 -9.53
C ASP A 114 -14.60 13.11 -8.64
N GLN A 115 -15.47 12.26 -9.19
CA GLN A 115 -16.59 11.64 -8.46
C GLN A 115 -16.16 10.84 -7.22
N HIS A 116 -14.98 10.22 -7.24
CA HIS A 116 -14.47 9.50 -6.07
C HIS A 116 -13.89 10.43 -5.00
N GLN A 117 -13.74 11.73 -5.25
CA GLN A 117 -13.29 12.71 -4.25
C GLN A 117 -14.42 13.23 -3.35
N GLU A 118 -15.68 13.10 -3.78
CA GLU A 118 -16.85 13.67 -3.08
C GLU A 118 -17.55 12.70 -2.10
N LEU A 119 -17.00 11.50 -1.88
CA LEU A 119 -17.50 10.48 -0.93
C LEU A 119 -16.60 10.37 0.30
#